data_AF-A0A9P0KR95-F1
#
_entry.id   AF-A0A9P0KR95-F1
#
_cell.length_a   1.000
_cell.length_b   1.000
_cell.length_c   1.000
_cell.angle_alpha   90.00
_cell.angle_beta   90.00
_cell.angle_gamma   90.00
#
_symmetry.space_group_name_H-M   'P 1'
#
loop_
_entity.id
_entity.type
_entity.pdbx_description
1 polymer ?
#
loop_
_entity_poly.entity_id
_entity_poly.type
_entity_poly.pdbx_seq_one_letter_code
_entity_poly.pdbx_strand_id
1 'polypeptide(L)'
;MFIDYGNIQVVNTDDLYLLPNNPICKVAPLSLECVLHGVQPSRRMNPNGVWSDNLNMYWKRQLVGILLYGRVHSVVDNVAYIVIYKRQREESSVNDIMLKLGHADPAAESFLSKTDHERRKMVMSSANPTGEAARFRFDKVINYSDFETPQLHGAHYRRVPLKGPFNPLEMKIFGCLQSSGNKTVEVEGQSVNTVLLDSDPQDQHTRLLVASSVNQTTQGDRLRLRQTTLMPNIPGLPMLLMLIFCPTMEVKVTEDGTRVASILCGLGFNKYTKKALYPAHDLCLILDTELTADEITAVNVIRFYLNQGVNLMQEISNNMSSQEEMIATQQALKRNILDLIYADRVVIPRKTVKHANVWGQTDNKLMVLKPNVADEVEDIWPLHWFVKLKQSDKFSEDVPTNLDDMDQMARNMIPMQQIECCLCREVSFTIYELRLHLASETHQQRKAEYMASLEYDAKDFD
;
A
#
# COMPACT_ATOMS: atom_id res chain seq x y z
N MET A 1 25.88 26.43 7.73
CA MET A 1 25.11 26.16 6.50
C MET A 1 25.59 27.11 5.42
N PHE A 2 25.85 26.61 4.22
CA PHE A 2 26.22 27.42 3.07
C PHE A 2 24.97 27.79 2.27
N ILE A 3 24.46 29.01 2.45
CA ILE A 3 23.14 29.44 1.95
C ILE A 3 23.02 29.46 0.41
N ASP A 4 24.14 29.52 -0.31
CA ASP A 4 24.17 29.51 -1.78
C ASP A 4 24.30 28.11 -2.38
N TYR A 5 24.58 27.09 -1.55
CA TYR A 5 24.83 25.71 -1.98
C TYR A 5 23.94 24.68 -1.27
N GLY A 6 23.36 25.01 -0.12
CA GLY A 6 22.46 24.16 0.67
C GLY A 6 23.14 23.16 1.61
N ASN A 7 24.46 22.96 1.55
CA ASN A 7 25.14 22.00 2.41
C ASN A 7 25.43 22.54 3.83
N ILE A 8 25.56 21.62 4.78
CA ILE A 8 25.93 21.89 6.17
C ILE A 8 27.29 21.26 6.44
N GLN A 9 28.16 21.99 7.15
CA GLN A 9 29.48 21.52 7.55
C GLN A 9 29.77 22.00 8.96
N VAL A 10 30.46 21.15 9.74
CA VAL A 10 31.05 21.52 11.03
C VAL A 10 32.42 22.12 10.75
N VAL A 11 32.68 23.31 11.26
CA VAL A 11 33.93 24.06 11.08
C VAL A 11 34.42 24.58 12.43
N ASN A 12 35.71 24.90 12.53
CA ASN A 12 36.24 25.55 13.73
C ASN A 12 35.75 27.00 13.80
N THR A 13 35.70 27.56 15.00
CA THR A 13 35.33 28.97 15.20
C THR A 13 36.26 29.93 14.47
N ASP A 14 37.51 29.55 14.27
CA ASP A 14 38.54 30.35 13.59
C ASP A 14 38.30 30.46 12.07
N ASP A 15 37.48 29.57 11.50
CA ASP A 15 37.06 29.58 10.11
C ASP A 15 35.80 30.44 9.86
N LEU A 16 35.23 31.01 10.93
CA LEU A 16 34.02 31.84 10.86
C LEU A 16 34.37 33.33 10.88
N TYR A 17 33.80 34.06 9.92
CA TYR A 17 33.99 35.50 9.79
C TYR A 17 32.64 36.20 9.78
N LEU A 18 32.62 37.44 10.28
CA LEU A 18 31.43 38.30 10.16
C LEU A 18 31.21 38.66 8.69
N LEU A 19 29.97 38.49 8.23
CA LEU A 19 29.61 38.84 6.87
C LEU A 19 29.76 40.36 6.67
N PRO A 20 30.58 40.82 5.70
CA PRO A 20 30.78 42.24 5.45
C PRO A 20 29.48 42.93 5.03
N ASN A 21 29.22 44.14 5.51
CA ASN A 21 28.04 44.94 5.13
C ASN A 21 28.24 45.62 3.76
N ASN A 22 28.44 44.83 2.70
CA ASN A 22 28.54 45.27 1.32
C ASN A 22 27.25 44.92 0.56
N PRO A 23 26.76 45.75 -0.37
CA PRO A 23 25.67 45.40 -1.28
C PRO A 23 25.75 44.01 -1.92
N ILE A 24 26.96 43.52 -2.24
CA ILE A 24 27.18 42.18 -2.83
C ILE A 24 26.76 41.06 -1.86
N CYS A 25 26.84 41.30 -0.55
CA CYS A 25 26.43 40.37 0.49
C CYS A 25 24.94 40.47 0.86
N LYS A 26 24.18 41.39 0.23
CA LYS A 26 22.73 41.58 0.46
C LYS A 26 21.86 40.88 -0.57
N VAL A 27 22.44 40.00 -1.38
CA VAL A 27 21.70 39.18 -2.36
C VAL A 27 20.95 38.08 -1.62
N ALA A 28 19.77 37.72 -2.11
CA ALA A 28 19.02 36.59 -1.57
C ALA A 28 19.83 35.29 -1.75
N PRO A 29 19.71 34.32 -0.83
CA PRO A 29 20.34 33.01 -0.98
C PRO A 29 20.07 32.41 -2.36
N LEU A 30 21.11 31.89 -3.02
CA LEU A 30 20.98 31.31 -4.36
C LEU A 30 20.42 29.89 -4.34
N SER A 31 20.62 29.15 -3.26
CA SER A 31 20.08 27.79 -3.15
C SER A 31 18.63 27.80 -2.69
N LEU A 32 17.85 26.88 -3.26
CA LEU A 32 16.46 26.64 -2.89
C LEU A 32 16.31 25.18 -2.51
N GLU A 33 15.77 24.92 -1.31
CA GLU A 33 15.43 23.56 -0.92
C GLU A 33 14.24 23.06 -1.75
N CYS A 34 14.42 21.91 -2.38
CA CYS A 34 13.46 21.35 -3.31
C CYS A 34 13.19 19.88 -3.02
N VAL A 35 11.94 19.47 -3.24
CA VAL A 35 11.50 18.06 -3.20
C VAL A 35 10.75 17.73 -4.48
N LEU A 36 10.83 16.48 -4.92
CA LEU A 36 10.10 16.03 -6.10
C LEU A 36 8.61 15.92 -5.77
N HIS A 37 7.77 16.57 -6.59
CA HIS A 37 6.32 16.50 -6.46
C HIS A 37 5.76 15.14 -6.90
N GLY A 38 4.74 14.64 -6.18
CA GLY A 38 3.96 13.46 -6.58
C GLY A 38 4.69 12.12 -6.45
N VAL A 39 5.87 12.09 -5.83
CA VAL A 39 6.66 10.86 -5.62
C VAL A 39 7.07 10.71 -4.17
N GLN A 40 7.11 9.47 -3.70
CA GLN A 40 7.55 9.08 -2.36
C GLN A 40 8.46 7.85 -2.44
N PRO A 41 9.25 7.55 -1.39
CA PRO A 41 10.08 6.36 -1.36
C PRO A 41 9.28 5.10 -1.68
N SER A 42 9.77 4.29 -2.61
CA SER A 42 9.09 3.04 -2.91
C SER A 42 9.23 2.05 -1.77
N ARG A 43 8.10 1.56 -1.23
CA ARG A 43 8.09 0.57 -0.15
C ARG A 43 8.64 -0.79 -0.61
N ARG A 44 8.67 -1.03 -1.93
CA ARG A 44 9.29 -2.21 -2.55
C ARG A 44 10.82 -2.15 -2.47
N MET A 45 11.37 -0.99 -2.80
CA MET A 45 12.82 -0.77 -2.79
C MET A 45 13.37 -0.60 -1.37
N ASN A 46 12.57 -0.03 -0.48
CA ASN A 46 12.91 0.10 0.93
C ASN A 46 11.65 -0.01 1.80
N PRO A 47 11.46 -1.14 2.51
CA PRO A 47 10.31 -1.34 3.39
C PRO A 47 10.15 -0.28 4.49
N ASN A 48 11.24 0.40 4.87
CA ASN A 48 11.21 1.46 5.89
C ASN A 48 10.59 2.77 5.39
N GLY A 49 10.21 2.86 4.11
CA GLY A 49 9.62 4.08 3.54
C GLY A 49 10.61 5.24 3.46
N VAL A 50 11.91 4.94 3.29
CA VAL A 50 12.97 5.95 3.14
C VAL A 50 13.76 5.74 1.85
N TRP A 51 14.23 6.82 1.24
CA TRP A 51 15.06 6.74 0.04
C TRP A 51 16.36 5.97 0.34
N SER A 52 16.63 4.90 -0.40
CA SER A 52 17.85 4.11 -0.20
C SER A 52 19.08 4.82 -0.77
N ASP A 53 20.23 4.65 -0.12
CA ASP A 53 21.49 5.26 -0.58
C ASP A 53 21.89 4.82 -1.99
N ASN A 54 21.65 3.55 -2.31
CA ASN A 54 21.88 3.00 -3.65
C ASN A 54 21.05 3.72 -4.71
N LEU A 55 19.77 3.97 -4.42
CA LEU A 55 18.86 4.67 -5.32
C LEU A 55 19.22 6.16 -5.44
N ASN A 56 19.56 6.80 -4.32
CA ASN A 56 20.06 8.18 -4.30
C ASN A 56 21.33 8.31 -5.14
N MET A 57 22.27 7.37 -5.01
CA MET A 57 23.51 7.36 -5.79
C MET A 57 23.25 7.12 -7.29
N TYR A 58 22.32 6.24 -7.62
CA TYR A 58 21.88 6.01 -9.00
C TYR A 58 21.39 7.32 -9.64
N TRP A 59 20.45 8.02 -9.01
CA TRP A 59 19.92 9.27 -9.54
C TRP A 59 20.92 10.42 -9.49
N LYS A 60 21.77 10.47 -8.47
CA LYS A 60 22.87 11.44 -8.40
C LYS A 60 23.79 11.34 -9.61
N ARG A 61 24.17 10.12 -10.03
CA ARG A 61 24.98 9.90 -11.24
C ARG A 61 24.28 10.33 -12.53
N GLN A 62 22.95 10.29 -12.55
CA GLN A 62 22.15 10.62 -13.73
C GLN A 62 21.82 12.12 -13.86
N LEU A 63 21.87 12.87 -12.75
CA LEU A 63 21.36 14.24 -12.68
C LEU A 63 22.43 15.28 -12.33
N VAL A 64 23.51 14.89 -11.65
CA VAL A 64 24.58 15.83 -11.29
C VAL A 64 25.37 16.28 -12.53
N GLY A 65 25.67 17.58 -12.58
CA GLY A 65 26.46 18.18 -13.66
C GLY A 65 25.67 18.46 -14.95
N ILE A 66 24.34 18.31 -14.91
CA ILE A 66 23.45 18.51 -16.05
C ILE A 66 22.51 19.68 -15.77
N LEU A 67 22.25 20.50 -16.79
CA LEU A 67 21.21 21.53 -16.72
C LEU A 67 19.83 20.87 -16.79
N LEU A 68 19.04 21.04 -15.74
CA LEU A 68 17.68 20.51 -15.63
C LEU A 68 16.67 21.65 -15.63
N TYR A 69 15.45 21.35 -16.08
CA TYR A 69 14.33 22.29 -16.11
C TYR A 69 13.32 21.92 -15.04
N GLY A 70 13.20 22.75 -14.01
CA GLY A 70 12.25 22.55 -12.92
C GLY A 70 10.99 23.38 -13.10
N ARG A 71 9.82 22.75 -13.04
CA ARG A 71 8.53 23.43 -12.89
C ARG A 71 8.13 23.40 -11.43
N VAL A 72 7.97 24.58 -10.82
CA VAL A 72 7.48 24.69 -9.44
C VAL A 72 5.99 24.41 -9.40
N HIS A 73 5.60 23.39 -8.65
CA HIS A 73 4.21 23.03 -8.42
C HIS A 73 3.62 23.81 -7.24
N SER A 74 4.29 23.77 -6.10
CA SER A 74 3.91 24.50 -4.87
C SER A 74 5.14 24.82 -4.01
N VAL A 75 4.98 25.68 -3.01
CA VAL A 75 5.99 25.95 -1.98
C VAL A 75 5.32 25.90 -0.62
N VAL A 76 5.78 24.98 0.23
CA VAL A 76 5.28 24.79 1.60
C VAL A 76 6.46 24.94 2.55
N ASP A 77 6.32 25.81 3.55
CA ASP A 77 7.33 26.05 4.58
C ASP A 77 8.76 26.24 4.04
N ASN A 78 8.86 27.07 2.99
CA ASN A 78 10.08 27.41 2.24
C ASN A 78 10.72 26.28 1.42
N VAL A 79 10.05 25.12 1.29
CA VAL A 79 10.48 24.01 0.44
C VAL A 79 9.66 23.99 -0.85
N ALA A 80 10.34 23.96 -2.00
CA ALA A 80 9.70 23.93 -3.30
C ALA A 80 9.41 22.49 -3.78
N TYR A 81 8.14 22.19 -4.02
CA TYR A 81 7.72 20.94 -4.66
C TYR A 81 7.80 21.11 -6.16
N ILE A 82 8.69 20.36 -6.82
CA ILE A 82 9.03 20.56 -8.22
C ILE A 82 8.86 19.31 -9.07
N VAL A 83 8.56 19.53 -10.35
CA VAL A 83 8.60 18.51 -11.41
C VAL A 83 9.80 18.82 -12.30
N ILE A 84 10.69 17.85 -12.48
CA ILE A 84 11.97 18.08 -13.17
C ILE A 84 11.97 17.41 -14.55
N TYR A 85 12.52 18.10 -15.55
CA TYR A 85 12.68 17.63 -16.92
C TYR A 85 14.15 17.73 -17.36
N LYS A 86 14.62 16.79 -18.19
CA LYS A 86 15.97 16.87 -18.74
C LYS A 86 16.05 17.85 -19.91
N ARG A 87 14.93 18.13 -20.60
CA ARG A 87 14.81 19.12 -21.68
C ARG A 87 13.54 19.97 -21.54
N GLN A 88 13.52 21.22 -22.02
CA GLN A 88 12.40 22.16 -21.84
C GLN A 88 11.04 21.70 -22.37
N ARG A 89 11.02 20.90 -23.45
CA ARG A 89 9.79 20.44 -24.12
C ARG A 89 9.59 18.93 -24.02
N GLU A 90 10.20 18.32 -23.00
CA GLU A 90 10.08 16.89 -22.77
C GLU A 90 8.75 16.59 -22.06
N GLU A 91 7.99 15.63 -22.57
CA GLU A 91 6.72 15.24 -21.95
C GLU A 91 6.94 14.39 -20.69
N SER A 92 7.98 13.55 -20.68
CA SER A 92 8.28 12.68 -19.54
C SER A 92 9.16 13.40 -18.53
N SER A 93 8.63 13.63 -17.33
CA SER A 93 9.42 14.17 -16.22
C SER A 93 10.27 13.08 -15.56
N VAL A 94 11.33 13.49 -14.86
CA VAL A 94 12.12 12.61 -13.99
C VAL A 94 11.22 11.91 -12.97
N ASN A 95 10.22 12.62 -12.44
CA ASN A 95 9.23 12.09 -11.51
C ASN A 95 8.47 10.92 -12.13
N ASP A 96 7.98 11.06 -13.38
CA ASP A 96 7.27 9.99 -14.10
C ASP A 96 8.19 8.81 -14.41
N ILE A 97 9.45 9.08 -14.74
CA ILE A 97 10.45 8.03 -14.98
C ILE A 97 10.71 7.24 -13.69
N MET A 98 10.79 7.90 -12.53
CA MET A 98 10.94 7.23 -11.23
C MET A 98 9.77 6.29 -10.94
N LEU A 99 8.54 6.72 -11.23
CA LEU A 99 7.34 5.90 -11.06
C LEU A 99 7.33 4.70 -12.03
N LYS A 100 7.63 4.94 -13.32
CA LYS A 100 7.68 3.88 -14.35
C LYS A 100 8.74 2.82 -14.07
N LEU A 101 9.87 3.21 -13.49
CA LEU A 101 10.95 2.29 -13.09
C LEU A 101 10.67 1.57 -11.76
N GLY A 102 9.58 1.87 -11.06
CA GLY A 102 9.31 1.35 -9.71
C GLY A 102 10.31 1.85 -8.65
N HIS A 103 11.03 2.93 -8.95
CA HIS A 103 11.99 3.55 -8.04
C HIS A 103 11.30 4.43 -6.98
N ALA A 104 10.08 4.87 -7.25
CA ALA A 104 9.24 5.63 -6.35
C ALA A 104 7.79 5.14 -6.44
N ASP A 105 7.03 5.33 -5.37
CA ASP A 105 5.59 5.13 -5.36
C ASP A 105 4.90 6.50 -5.54
N PRO A 106 3.67 6.57 -6.08
CA PRO A 106 2.94 7.84 -6.20
C PRO A 106 2.63 8.40 -4.82
N ALA A 107 2.87 9.70 -4.63
CA ALA A 107 2.59 10.40 -3.39
C ALA A 107 1.32 11.25 -3.50
N ALA A 108 0.47 11.17 -2.48
CA ALA A 108 -0.67 12.07 -2.37
C ALA A 108 -0.20 13.50 -2.06
N GLU A 109 -0.82 14.46 -2.72
CA GLU A 109 -0.52 15.88 -2.48
C GLU A 109 -1.06 16.32 -1.12
N SER A 110 -0.25 17.03 -0.35
CA SER A 110 -0.68 17.56 0.95
C SER A 110 -1.67 18.71 0.78
N PHE A 111 -2.54 18.92 1.77
CA PHE A 111 -3.50 20.03 1.76
C PHE A 111 -2.82 21.39 1.58
N LEU A 112 -1.69 21.61 2.27
CA LEU A 112 -0.92 22.86 2.17
C LEU A 112 -0.35 23.06 0.76
N SER A 113 0.19 21.99 0.16
CA SER A 113 0.72 21.98 -1.20
C SER A 113 -0.38 22.28 -2.22
N LYS A 114 -1.54 21.62 -2.09
CA LYS A 114 -2.71 21.83 -2.96
C LYS A 114 -3.25 23.26 -2.88
N THR A 115 -3.44 23.77 -1.66
CA THR A 115 -3.96 25.14 -1.43
C THR A 115 -3.02 26.18 -2.04
N ASP A 116 -1.70 25.98 -1.85
CA ASP A 116 -0.70 26.86 -2.42
C ASP A 116 -0.63 26.77 -3.95
N HIS A 117 -0.73 25.56 -4.51
CA HIS A 117 -0.78 25.34 -5.94
C HIS A 117 -2.01 26.01 -6.59
N GLU A 118 -3.18 25.86 -5.99
CA GLU A 118 -4.42 26.52 -6.42
C GLU A 118 -4.28 28.05 -6.36
N ARG A 119 -3.73 28.58 -5.28
CA ARG A 119 -3.42 30.01 -5.15
C ARG A 119 -2.48 30.48 -6.25
N ARG A 120 -1.40 29.75 -6.53
CA ARG A 120 -0.45 30.06 -7.61
C ARG A 120 -1.15 30.08 -8.98
N LYS A 121 -2.00 29.10 -9.26
CA LYS A 121 -2.82 29.07 -10.49
C LYS A 121 -3.72 30.30 -10.60
N MET A 122 -4.39 30.70 -9.54
CA MET A 122 -5.23 31.91 -9.51
C MET A 122 -4.42 33.19 -9.77
N VAL A 123 -3.24 33.32 -9.16
CA VAL A 123 -2.34 34.46 -9.39
C VAL A 123 -1.87 34.50 -10.84
N MET A 124 -1.47 33.35 -11.40
CA MET A 124 -0.99 33.27 -12.79
C MET A 124 -2.08 33.53 -13.82
N SER A 125 -3.34 33.22 -13.52
CA SER A 125 -4.48 33.50 -14.40
C SER A 125 -5.03 34.92 -14.25
N SER A 126 -4.57 35.68 -13.26
CA SER A 126 -5.01 37.06 -13.04
C SER A 126 -4.46 38.02 -14.10
N ALA A 127 -5.19 39.12 -14.35
CA ALA A 127 -4.76 40.16 -15.28
C ALA A 127 -3.49 40.91 -14.83
N ASN A 128 -3.20 40.89 -13.51
CA ASN A 128 -1.97 41.46 -12.95
C ASN A 128 -1.37 40.50 -11.91
N PRO A 129 -0.62 39.47 -12.36
CA PRO A 129 -0.03 38.46 -11.47
C PRO A 129 0.86 39.05 -10.39
N THR A 130 1.60 40.11 -10.70
CA THR A 130 2.51 40.77 -9.74
C THR A 130 1.73 41.44 -8.60
N GLY A 131 0.64 42.14 -8.93
CA GLY A 131 -0.22 42.78 -7.94
C GLY A 131 -0.97 41.77 -7.07
N GLU A 132 -1.48 40.70 -7.69
CA GLU A 132 -2.21 39.66 -6.96
C GLU A 132 -1.28 38.83 -6.06
N ALA A 133 -0.05 38.52 -6.50
CA ALA A 133 0.97 37.88 -5.67
C ALA A 133 1.34 38.72 -4.44
N ALA A 134 1.38 40.05 -4.57
CA ALA A 134 1.68 40.94 -3.46
C ALA A 134 0.58 40.93 -2.38
N ARG A 135 -0.68 40.68 -2.73
CA ARG A 135 -1.78 40.54 -1.75
C ARG A 135 -1.61 39.32 -0.87
N PHE A 136 -1.12 38.22 -1.44
CA PHE A 136 -0.89 36.97 -0.73
C PHE A 136 0.41 36.93 0.10
N ARG A 137 1.32 37.90 -0.07
CA ARG A 137 2.55 37.99 0.75
C ARG A 137 2.29 38.28 2.24
N PHE A 138 1.09 38.74 2.60
CA PHE A 138 0.78 39.17 3.96
C PHE A 138 0.30 38.04 4.90
N ASP A 139 0.11 36.81 4.41
CA ASP A 139 -0.52 35.72 5.20
C ASP A 139 0.44 34.77 5.95
N LYS A 140 1.76 34.97 5.92
CA LYS A 140 2.71 34.31 6.85
C LYS A 140 3.84 35.32 7.12
N VAL A 141 4.13 35.72 8.36
CA VAL A 141 4.59 34.91 9.48
C VAL A 141 4.13 35.57 10.78
N ILE A 142 3.30 34.90 11.60
CA ILE A 142 3.30 35.20 13.05
C ILE A 142 4.66 34.68 13.51
N ASN A 143 5.60 35.59 13.75
CA ASN A 143 6.90 35.18 14.25
C ASN A 143 6.68 34.78 15.71
N TYR A 144 7.22 33.64 16.16
CA TYR A 144 7.08 33.26 17.57
C TYR A 144 7.69 34.31 18.52
N SER A 145 8.57 35.18 17.99
CA SER A 145 9.07 36.37 18.67
C SER A 145 8.03 37.47 18.90
N ASP A 146 6.90 37.44 18.20
CA ASP A 146 5.80 38.41 18.34
C ASP A 146 4.82 38.00 19.47
N PHE A 147 4.98 36.79 20.01
CA PHE A 147 4.31 36.41 21.26
C PHE A 147 5.05 37.05 22.43
N GLU A 148 4.52 38.17 22.92
CA GLU A 148 4.94 38.71 24.21
C GLU A 148 4.71 37.65 25.30
N THR A 149 5.76 37.33 26.05
CA THR A 149 5.64 36.44 27.20
C THR A 149 4.70 37.11 28.20
N PRO A 150 3.64 36.43 28.69
CA PRO A 150 2.70 37.04 29.62
C PRO A 150 3.46 37.60 30.83
N GLN A 151 3.42 38.92 31.02
CA GLN A 151 4.04 39.57 32.17
C GLN A 151 3.32 39.09 33.43
N LEU A 152 4.06 38.46 34.35
CA LEU A 152 3.58 37.93 35.64
C LEU A 152 2.97 39.04 36.52
N HIS A 153 1.74 39.43 36.24
CA HIS A 153 0.97 40.35 37.07
C HIS A 153 0.04 39.56 37.97
N GLY A 154 0.39 39.49 39.26
CA GLY A 154 -0.53 39.14 40.34
C GLY A 154 -0.75 37.64 40.55
N ALA A 155 -0.70 37.25 41.82
CA ALA A 155 -0.74 35.89 42.35
C ALA A 155 -2.11 35.17 42.20
N HIS A 156 -2.61 35.02 40.98
CA HIS A 156 -3.75 34.15 40.68
C HIS A 156 -3.30 32.92 39.89
N TYR A 157 -2.78 31.91 40.60
CA TYR A 157 -2.51 30.60 40.00
C TYR A 157 -3.79 29.77 39.99
N ARG A 158 -4.33 29.50 38.79
CA ARG A 158 -5.36 28.48 38.60
C ARG A 158 -4.66 27.22 38.08
N ARG A 159 -4.63 26.16 38.87
CA ARG A 159 -4.23 24.84 38.38
C ARG A 159 -5.31 24.35 37.42
N VAL A 160 -5.02 24.43 36.13
CA VAL A 160 -5.83 23.81 35.09
C VAL A 160 -5.18 22.47 34.76
N PRO A 161 -5.89 21.33 34.87
CA PRO A 161 -5.38 20.07 34.34
C PRO A 161 -5.32 20.21 32.82
N LEU A 162 -4.12 20.47 32.30
CA LEU A 162 -3.87 20.41 30.87
C LEU A 162 -4.02 18.94 30.47
N LYS A 163 -5.01 18.64 29.61
CA LYS A 163 -4.98 17.39 28.88
C LYS A 163 -3.92 17.56 27.80
N GLY A 164 -2.94 16.66 27.82
CA GLY A 164 -1.76 16.71 26.96
C GLY A 164 -2.10 16.76 25.47
N PRO A 165 -1.11 17.03 24.63
CA PRO A 165 -1.33 17.23 23.20
C PRO A 165 -1.88 15.95 22.58
N PHE A 166 -3.15 15.97 22.21
CA PHE A 166 -3.76 14.91 21.41
C PHE A 166 -3.48 15.22 19.95
N ASN A 167 -2.80 14.31 19.26
CA ASN A 167 -2.67 14.41 17.82
C ASN A 167 -3.83 13.62 17.18
N PRO A 168 -4.66 14.24 16.31
CA PRO A 168 -5.70 13.52 15.56
C PRO A 168 -5.17 12.34 14.74
N LEU A 169 -3.87 12.34 14.42
CA LEU A 169 -3.18 11.27 13.69
C LEU A 169 -2.65 10.16 14.61
N GLU A 170 -2.92 10.18 15.91
CA GLU A 170 -2.49 9.12 16.82
C GLU A 170 -3.21 7.79 16.51
N MET A 171 -2.42 6.77 16.19
CA MET A 171 -2.91 5.44 15.83
C MET A 171 -3.41 4.70 17.08
N LYS A 172 -4.52 3.98 16.93
CA LYS A 172 -5.01 3.03 17.93
C LYS A 172 -4.66 1.61 17.52
N ILE A 173 -4.20 0.82 18.49
CA ILE A 173 -3.80 -0.56 18.28
C ILE A 173 -4.91 -1.48 18.80
N PHE A 174 -5.19 -2.54 18.04
CA PHE A 174 -6.20 -3.53 18.38
C PHE A 174 -5.57 -4.93 18.34
N GLY A 175 -6.03 -5.81 19.23
CA GLY A 175 -5.63 -7.21 19.20
C GLY A 175 -6.37 -7.97 18.09
N CYS A 176 -5.67 -8.83 17.37
CA CYS A 176 -6.26 -9.58 16.25
C CYS A 176 -6.97 -10.87 16.67
N LEU A 177 -6.66 -11.41 17.85
CA LEU A 177 -7.18 -12.69 18.35
C LEU A 177 -8.56 -12.51 18.99
N GLN A 178 -9.39 -13.56 18.94
CA GLN A 178 -10.68 -13.54 19.61
C GLN A 178 -10.56 -13.29 21.13
N SER A 179 -9.50 -13.81 21.77
CA SER A 179 -9.22 -13.56 23.20
C SER A 179 -8.80 -12.13 23.53
N SER A 180 -8.43 -11.31 22.54
CA SER A 180 -8.03 -9.92 22.72
C SER A 180 -9.03 -8.90 22.18
N GLY A 181 -10.07 -9.32 21.46
CA GLY A 181 -11.03 -8.42 20.80
C GLY A 181 -11.74 -7.42 21.71
N ASN A 182 -11.95 -7.76 22.99
CA ASN A 182 -12.59 -6.88 23.98
C ASN A 182 -11.59 -6.21 24.94
N LYS A 183 -10.29 -6.39 24.74
CA LYS A 183 -9.24 -5.88 25.63
C LYS A 183 -8.64 -4.59 25.07
N THR A 184 -8.34 -3.65 25.95
CA THR A 184 -7.61 -2.44 25.55
C THR A 184 -6.13 -2.77 25.40
N VAL A 185 -5.52 -2.39 24.27
CA VAL A 185 -4.10 -2.62 23.99
C VAL A 185 -3.33 -1.34 24.27
N GLU A 186 -2.31 -1.43 25.12
CA GLU A 186 -1.45 -0.32 25.50
C GLU A 186 0.00 -0.67 25.26
N VAL A 187 0.73 0.22 24.60
CA VAL A 187 2.18 0.11 24.48
C VAL A 187 2.80 0.69 25.75
N GLU A 188 3.78 -0.01 26.33
CA GLU A 188 4.48 0.46 27.52
C GLU A 188 5.18 1.80 27.26
N GLY A 189 5.02 2.75 28.18
CA GLY A 189 5.46 4.14 28.02
C GLY A 189 6.95 4.38 27.80
N GLN A 190 7.80 3.37 28.04
CA GLN A 190 9.23 3.42 27.73
C GLN A 190 9.54 3.00 26.28
N SER A 191 8.54 2.55 25.53
CA SER A 191 8.69 2.20 24.12
C SER A 191 8.72 3.45 23.25
N VAL A 192 9.55 3.44 22.21
CA VAL A 192 9.53 4.45 21.15
C VAL A 192 8.19 4.47 20.39
N ASN A 193 7.43 3.38 20.44
CA ASN A 193 6.09 3.26 19.81
C ASN A 193 4.94 3.52 20.79
N THR A 194 5.19 4.21 21.91
CA THR A 194 4.14 4.56 22.88
C THR A 194 3.08 5.47 22.24
N VAL A 195 3.54 6.43 21.44
CA VAL A 195 2.69 7.32 20.65
C VAL A 195 3.04 7.09 19.18
N LEU A 196 2.16 6.39 18.48
CA LEU A 196 2.29 6.15 17.04
C LEU A 196 1.48 7.20 16.31
N LEU A 197 2.12 7.95 15.41
CA LEU A 197 1.45 8.88 14.52
C LEU A 197 1.34 8.28 13.13
N ASP A 198 0.15 8.32 12.55
CA ASP A 198 -0.04 7.90 11.17
C ASP A 198 0.47 8.99 10.22
N SER A 199 1.61 8.71 9.58
CA SER A 199 2.18 9.57 8.55
C SER A 199 1.34 9.59 7.27
N ASP A 200 0.57 8.52 7.00
CA ASP A 200 -0.20 8.33 5.77
C ASP A 200 -1.66 7.95 6.10
N PRO A 201 -2.48 8.85 6.69
CA PRO A 201 -3.84 8.53 7.12
C PRO A 201 -4.81 8.19 5.97
N GLN A 202 -4.41 8.43 4.73
CA GLN A 202 -5.16 8.04 3.53
C GLN A 202 -4.92 6.57 3.16
N ASP A 203 -3.82 5.99 3.65
CA ASP A 203 -3.48 4.60 3.44
C ASP A 203 -4.41 3.71 4.26
N GLN A 204 -5.21 2.91 3.55
CA GLN A 204 -6.18 2.03 4.19
C GLN A 204 -5.59 0.68 4.59
N HIS A 205 -4.30 0.42 4.36
CA HIS A 205 -3.67 -0.86 4.64
C HIS A 205 -3.52 -1.15 6.13
N THR A 206 -3.65 -2.43 6.48
CA THR A 206 -3.46 -2.92 7.84
C THR A 206 -1.98 -2.92 8.16
N ARG A 207 -1.58 -2.18 9.21
CA ARG A 207 -0.21 -2.24 9.75
C ARG A 207 -0.15 -3.19 10.94
N LEU A 208 0.97 -3.91 11.06
CA LEU A 208 1.23 -4.78 12.20
C LEU A 208 2.19 -4.13 13.19
N LEU A 209 1.87 -4.29 14.46
CA LEU A 209 2.80 -4.01 15.56
C LEU A 209 3.15 -5.34 16.21
N VAL A 210 4.43 -5.70 16.19
CA VAL A 210 4.94 -6.92 16.83
C VAL A 210 5.52 -6.54 18.18
N ALA A 211 5.21 -7.30 19.22
CA ALA A 211 5.75 -7.14 20.56
C ALA A 211 6.55 -8.38 20.95
N SER A 212 7.71 -8.19 21.59
CA SER A 212 8.46 -9.33 22.15
C SER A 212 7.74 -9.95 23.35
N SER A 213 7.03 -9.14 24.14
CA SER A 213 6.20 -9.63 25.24
C SER A 213 4.87 -8.92 25.33
N VAL A 214 3.84 -9.70 25.65
CA VAL A 214 2.46 -9.25 25.86
C VAL A 214 2.05 -9.68 27.25
N ASN A 215 1.86 -8.71 28.15
CA ASN A 215 1.41 -8.95 29.51
C ASN A 215 -0.07 -8.57 29.65
N GLN A 216 -0.81 -9.31 30.45
CA GLN A 216 -2.19 -8.98 30.78
C GLN A 216 -2.25 -8.34 32.17
N THR A 217 -3.12 -7.35 32.36
CA THR A 217 -3.37 -6.78 33.70
C THR A 217 -4.02 -7.81 34.61
N THR A 218 -3.93 -7.59 35.92
CA THR A 218 -4.56 -8.45 36.94
C THR A 218 -6.08 -8.55 36.78
N GLN A 219 -6.73 -7.50 36.25
CA GLN A 219 -8.17 -7.49 35.96
C GLN A 219 -8.52 -8.18 34.63
N GLY A 220 -7.52 -8.48 33.79
CA GLY A 220 -7.72 -9.19 32.53
C GLY A 220 -8.24 -8.34 31.37
N ASP A 221 -8.49 -7.06 31.57
CA ASP A 221 -9.13 -6.12 30.65
C ASP A 221 -8.16 -5.40 29.70
N ARG A 222 -6.86 -5.39 30.04
CA ARG A 222 -5.83 -4.67 29.29
C ARG A 222 -4.65 -5.56 28.94
N LEU A 223 -4.10 -5.33 27.75
CA LEU A 223 -2.88 -5.94 27.25
C LEU A 223 -1.79 -4.87 27.18
N ARG A 224 -0.65 -5.13 27.84
CA ARG A 224 0.52 -4.25 27.82
C ARG A 224 1.59 -4.87 26.91
N LEU A 225 1.92 -4.17 25.84
CA LEU A 225 2.94 -4.55 24.86
C LEU A 225 4.30 -3.96 25.26
N ARG A 226 5.36 -4.76 25.20
CA ARG A 226 6.74 -4.31 25.45
C ARG A 226 7.65 -4.68 24.29
N GLN A 227 8.73 -3.91 24.13
CA GLN A 227 9.75 -4.12 23.08
C GLN A 227 9.07 -4.29 21.72
N THR A 228 8.33 -3.26 21.33
CA THR A 228 7.47 -3.29 20.15
C THR A 228 8.21 -2.79 18.92
N THR A 229 7.97 -3.41 17.78
CA THR A 229 8.45 -3.00 16.46
C THR A 229 7.26 -2.79 15.54
N LEU A 230 7.15 -1.60 14.96
CA LEU A 230 6.16 -1.32 13.92
C LEU A 230 6.66 -1.96 12.63
N MET A 231 5.87 -2.86 12.06
CA MET A 231 6.20 -3.53 10.81
C MET A 231 6.03 -2.58 9.63
N PRO A 232 6.83 -2.75 8.55
CA PRO A 232 6.68 -1.95 7.36
C PRO A 232 5.28 -2.11 6.77
N ASN A 233 4.77 -1.04 6.18
CA ASN A 233 3.41 -1.01 5.64
C ASN A 233 3.38 -1.59 4.20
N ILE A 234 3.65 -2.89 4.10
CA ILE A 234 3.59 -3.64 2.85
C ILE A 234 2.15 -4.16 2.64
N PRO A 235 1.50 -3.85 1.51
CA PRO A 235 0.14 -4.32 1.23
C PRO A 235 0.04 -5.85 1.34
N GLY A 236 -0.97 -6.33 2.09
CA GLY A 236 -1.23 -7.76 2.24
C GLY A 236 -0.26 -8.51 3.17
N LEU A 237 0.79 -7.87 3.70
CA LEU A 237 1.75 -8.52 4.60
C LEU A 237 1.08 -9.22 5.80
N PRO A 238 0.07 -8.63 6.48
CA PRO A 238 -0.58 -9.31 7.60
C PRO A 238 -1.28 -10.61 7.17
N MET A 239 -1.91 -10.59 5.99
CA MET A 239 -2.51 -11.77 5.38
C MET A 239 -1.45 -12.84 5.09
N LEU A 240 -0.34 -12.47 4.44
CA LEU A 240 0.72 -13.42 4.11
C LEU A 240 1.32 -14.09 5.35
N LEU A 241 1.66 -13.31 6.37
CA LEU A 241 2.22 -13.84 7.62
C LEU A 241 1.26 -14.84 8.27
N MET A 242 -0.03 -14.50 8.29
CA MET A 242 -1.04 -15.42 8.80
C MET A 242 -1.13 -16.70 7.98
N LEU A 243 -1.15 -16.60 6.65
CA LEU A 243 -1.26 -17.75 5.75
C LEU A 243 -0.04 -18.66 5.81
N ILE A 244 1.17 -18.11 5.93
CA ILE A 244 2.40 -18.90 6.02
C ILE A 244 2.40 -19.74 7.31
N PHE A 245 2.01 -19.15 8.45
CA PHE A 245 2.21 -19.78 9.75
C PHE A 245 0.95 -20.37 10.40
N CYS A 246 -0.25 -20.12 9.87
CA CYS A 246 -1.46 -20.67 10.50
C CYS A 246 -1.54 -22.20 10.34
N PRO A 247 -2.05 -22.93 11.34
CA PRO A 247 -2.26 -24.37 11.21
C PRO A 247 -3.34 -24.70 10.16
N THR A 248 -4.46 -23.97 10.22
CA THR A 248 -5.58 -24.13 9.28
C THR A 248 -6.18 -22.77 8.98
N MET A 249 -6.73 -22.63 7.78
CA MET A 249 -7.48 -21.46 7.36
C MET A 249 -8.84 -21.84 6.78
N GLU A 250 -9.78 -20.90 6.83
CA GLU A 250 -11.03 -20.92 6.08
C GLU A 250 -11.25 -19.54 5.45
N VAL A 251 -11.41 -19.52 4.14
CA VAL A 251 -11.69 -18.30 3.38
C VAL A 251 -13.17 -17.96 3.42
N LYS A 252 -13.49 -16.67 3.53
CA LYS A 252 -14.85 -16.15 3.51
C LYS A 252 -15.00 -15.24 2.30
N VAL A 253 -15.84 -15.66 1.36
CA VAL A 253 -16.06 -14.96 0.09
C VAL A 253 -17.15 -13.91 0.26
N THR A 254 -17.11 -12.88 -0.57
CA THR A 254 -18.19 -11.90 -0.67
C THR A 254 -19.50 -12.53 -1.15
N GLU A 255 -20.64 -11.85 -0.92
CA GLU A 255 -21.98 -12.36 -1.30
C GLU A 255 -22.13 -12.67 -2.80
N ASP A 256 -21.41 -11.93 -3.66
CA ASP A 256 -21.34 -12.14 -5.10
C ASP A 256 -20.40 -13.29 -5.51
N GLY A 257 -19.60 -13.82 -4.59
CA GLY A 257 -18.72 -14.97 -4.86
C GLY A 257 -17.43 -14.64 -5.60
N THR A 258 -17.19 -13.36 -5.91
CA THR A 258 -16.13 -12.91 -6.83
C THR A 258 -14.76 -12.76 -6.20
N ARG A 259 -14.70 -12.53 -4.87
CA ARG A 259 -13.44 -12.28 -4.15
C ARG A 259 -13.50 -12.71 -2.70
N VAL A 260 -12.34 -12.98 -2.11
CA VAL A 260 -12.20 -13.26 -0.68
C VAL A 260 -12.33 -11.95 0.11
N ALA A 261 -13.25 -11.92 1.08
CA ALA A 261 -13.48 -10.77 1.96
C ALA A 261 -12.67 -10.87 3.26
N SER A 262 -12.58 -12.07 3.83
CA SER A 262 -11.84 -12.31 5.07
C SER A 262 -11.32 -13.73 5.14
N ILE A 263 -10.34 -13.95 6.02
CA ILE A 263 -9.76 -15.27 6.29
C ILE A 263 -9.86 -15.52 7.79
N LEU A 264 -10.36 -16.69 8.15
CA LEU A 264 -10.35 -17.20 9.51
C LEU A 264 -9.20 -18.19 9.66
N CYS A 265 -8.26 -17.91 10.55
CA CYS A 265 -7.11 -18.76 10.83
C CYS A 265 -7.15 -19.26 12.27
N GLY A 266 -6.70 -20.49 12.50
CA GLY A 266 -6.65 -21.10 13.82
C GLY A 266 -6.36 -22.60 13.75
N LEU A 267 -6.79 -23.34 14.77
CA LEU A 267 -6.72 -24.81 14.77
C LEU A 267 -7.87 -25.46 14.01
N GLY A 268 -8.81 -24.66 13.48
CA GLY A 268 -9.99 -25.16 12.78
C GLY A 268 -11.09 -25.60 13.75
N PHE A 269 -11.93 -26.54 13.29
CA PHE A 269 -13.14 -26.94 13.98
C PHE A 269 -13.35 -28.45 13.94
N ASN A 270 -14.11 -28.95 14.92
CA ASN A 270 -14.52 -30.34 14.93
C ASN A 270 -15.63 -30.56 13.87
N LYS A 271 -15.36 -31.43 12.89
CA LYS A 271 -16.25 -31.69 11.75
C LYS A 271 -17.66 -32.17 12.14
N TYR A 272 -17.80 -32.87 13.27
CA TYR A 272 -19.06 -33.42 13.77
C TYR A 272 -19.84 -32.40 14.60
N THR A 273 -19.19 -31.77 15.58
CA THR A 273 -19.86 -30.83 16.50
C THR A 273 -19.98 -29.41 15.93
N LYS A 274 -19.26 -29.11 14.84
CA LYS A 274 -19.15 -27.78 14.22
C LYS A 274 -18.65 -26.68 15.17
N LYS A 275 -17.98 -27.07 16.26
CA LYS A 275 -17.38 -26.13 17.22
C LYS A 275 -15.90 -25.93 16.92
N ALA A 276 -15.43 -24.69 17.06
CA ALA A 276 -14.01 -24.35 16.99
C ALA A 276 -13.20 -25.19 18.00
N LEU A 277 -12.02 -25.65 17.60
CA LEU A 277 -11.15 -26.45 18.46
C LEU A 277 -10.48 -25.59 19.53
N TYR A 278 -10.09 -24.36 19.18
CA TYR A 278 -9.49 -23.43 20.15
C TYR A 278 -9.87 -21.97 19.90
N PRO A 279 -11.14 -21.60 20.17
CA PRO A 279 -11.71 -20.30 19.79
C PRO A 279 -10.89 -19.10 20.28
N ALA A 280 -10.31 -19.17 21.48
CA ALA A 280 -9.53 -18.07 22.06
C ALA A 280 -8.35 -17.60 21.17
N HIS A 281 -7.83 -18.47 20.32
CA HIS A 281 -6.71 -18.19 19.41
C HIS A 281 -7.12 -18.11 17.94
N ASP A 282 -8.41 -18.17 17.65
CA ASP A 282 -8.89 -17.93 16.29
C ASP A 282 -8.69 -16.44 15.94
N LEU A 283 -8.24 -16.20 14.71
CA LEU A 283 -7.94 -14.88 14.17
C LEU A 283 -8.74 -14.70 12.89
N CYS A 284 -9.61 -13.70 12.85
CA CYS A 284 -10.35 -13.32 11.65
C CYS A 284 -9.74 -12.04 11.07
N LEU A 285 -9.14 -12.13 9.89
CA LEU A 285 -8.57 -10.99 9.19
C LEU A 285 -9.48 -10.57 8.03
N ILE A 286 -9.93 -9.32 8.04
CA ILE A 286 -10.63 -8.71 6.89
C ILE A 286 -9.56 -8.23 5.92
N LEU A 287 -9.65 -8.66 4.67
CA LEU A 287 -8.62 -8.38 3.66
C LEU A 287 -8.77 -6.98 3.09
N ASP A 288 -7.63 -6.32 2.90
CA ASP A 288 -7.45 -5.05 2.19
C ASP A 288 -6.62 -5.19 0.90
N THR A 289 -6.18 -6.42 0.60
CA THR A 289 -5.61 -6.83 -0.69
C THR A 289 -6.33 -8.05 -1.21
N GLU A 290 -6.42 -8.17 -2.53
CA GLU A 290 -6.96 -9.36 -3.17
C GLU A 290 -6.13 -10.60 -2.80
N LEU A 291 -6.82 -11.73 -2.57
CA LEU A 291 -6.21 -13.04 -2.37
C LEU A 291 -6.58 -13.94 -3.55
N THR A 292 -5.57 -14.40 -4.28
CA THR A 292 -5.77 -15.25 -5.47
C THR A 292 -5.35 -16.70 -5.22
N ALA A 293 -5.75 -17.60 -6.14
CA ALA A 293 -5.32 -19.00 -6.11
C ALA A 293 -3.80 -19.15 -6.32
N ASP A 294 -3.20 -18.28 -7.14
CA ASP A 294 -1.74 -18.25 -7.37
C ASP A 294 -0.98 -17.88 -6.10
N GLU A 295 -1.50 -16.93 -5.31
CA GLU A 295 -0.90 -16.57 -4.03
C GLU A 295 -0.98 -17.71 -3.01
N ILE A 296 -2.10 -18.43 -2.94
CA ILE A 296 -2.19 -19.63 -2.10
C ILE A 296 -1.22 -20.71 -2.55
N THR A 297 -1.05 -20.88 -3.86
CA THR A 297 -0.06 -21.81 -4.42
C THR A 297 1.36 -21.42 -3.98
N ALA A 298 1.72 -20.13 -4.06
CA ALA A 298 3.00 -19.64 -3.59
C ALA A 298 3.19 -19.81 -2.08
N VAL A 299 2.15 -19.56 -1.27
CA VAL A 299 2.17 -19.86 0.18
C VAL A 299 2.38 -21.35 0.43
N ASN A 300 1.72 -22.23 -0.32
CA ASN A 300 1.86 -23.68 -0.19
C ASN A 300 3.27 -24.14 -0.54
N VAL A 301 3.93 -23.53 -1.52
CA VAL A 301 5.36 -23.77 -1.81
C VAL A 301 6.24 -23.39 -0.60
N ILE A 302 5.97 -22.26 0.03
CA ILE A 302 6.69 -21.85 1.26
C ILE A 302 6.46 -22.87 2.39
N ARG A 303 5.20 -23.28 2.62
CA ARG A 303 4.84 -24.26 3.66
C ARG A 303 5.48 -25.62 3.42
N PHE A 304 5.53 -26.07 2.17
CA PHE A 304 6.25 -27.27 1.77
C PHE A 304 7.74 -27.19 2.15
N TYR A 305 8.43 -26.10 1.81
CA TYR A 305 9.83 -25.91 2.19
C TYR A 305 10.04 -25.78 3.70
N LEU A 306 9.05 -25.26 4.45
CA LEU A 306 9.10 -25.24 5.92
C LEU A 306 9.03 -26.65 6.51
N ASN A 307 8.08 -27.49 6.06
CA ASN A 307 8.01 -28.89 6.48
C ASN A 307 9.29 -29.64 6.09
N GLN A 308 9.74 -29.49 4.85
CA GLN A 308 10.99 -30.10 4.37
C GLN A 308 12.19 -29.68 5.22
N GLY A 309 12.30 -28.40 5.59
CA GLY A 309 13.36 -27.91 6.46
C GLY A 309 13.36 -28.54 7.86
N VAL A 310 12.18 -28.76 8.45
CA VAL A 310 12.07 -29.43 9.74
C VAL A 310 12.44 -30.91 9.62
N ASN A 311 11.96 -31.60 8.59
CA ASN A 311 12.28 -33.01 8.35
C ASN A 311 13.79 -33.20 8.12
N LEU A 312 14.42 -32.36 7.28
CA LEU A 312 15.86 -32.36 7.05
C LEU A 312 16.66 -32.11 8.34
N MET A 313 16.16 -31.27 9.26
CA MET A 313 16.83 -31.03 10.54
C MET A 313 16.91 -32.32 11.37
N GLN A 314 15.82 -33.09 11.39
CA GLN A 314 15.78 -34.38 12.06
C GLN A 314 16.66 -35.42 11.36
N GLU A 315 16.62 -35.49 10.03
CA GLU A 315 17.45 -36.41 9.24
C GLU A 315 18.96 -36.14 9.39
N ILE A 316 19.37 -34.86 9.38
CA ILE A 316 20.77 -34.46 9.62
C ILE A 316 21.19 -34.87 11.03
N SER A 317 20.34 -34.70 12.03
CA SER A 317 20.64 -35.14 13.41
C SER A 317 20.84 -36.66 13.50
N ASN A 318 20.19 -37.42 12.62
CA ASN A 318 20.29 -38.87 12.49
C ASN A 318 21.36 -39.32 11.48
N ASN A 319 22.15 -38.41 10.91
CA ASN A 319 23.15 -38.65 9.85
C ASN A 319 22.58 -39.28 8.56
N MET A 320 21.31 -39.00 8.24
CA MET A 320 20.63 -39.54 7.05
C MET A 320 20.66 -38.58 5.84
N SER A 321 20.89 -37.28 6.09
CA SER A 321 20.85 -36.22 5.06
C SER A 321 22.00 -35.22 5.21
N SER A 322 22.28 -34.45 4.17
CA SER A 322 23.42 -33.53 4.10
C SER A 322 23.09 -32.09 4.55
N GLN A 323 24.10 -31.34 5.02
CA GLN A 323 23.94 -29.90 5.29
C GLN A 323 23.73 -29.08 4.01
N GLU A 324 24.17 -29.58 2.86
CA GLU A 324 24.03 -28.89 1.56
C GLU A 324 22.54 -28.79 1.15
N GLU A 325 21.76 -29.85 1.37
CA GLU A 325 20.31 -29.86 1.14
C GLU A 325 19.55 -28.87 2.04
N MET A 326 19.97 -28.74 3.30
CA MET A 326 19.43 -27.73 4.21
C MET A 326 19.69 -26.32 3.68
N ILE A 327 20.91 -26.04 3.20
CA ILE A 327 21.25 -24.73 2.63
C ILE A 327 20.42 -24.45 1.38
N ALA A 328 20.26 -25.42 0.48
CA ALA A 328 19.45 -25.28 -0.71
C ALA A 328 17.97 -24.99 -0.37
N THR A 329 17.43 -25.71 0.61
CA THR A 329 16.06 -25.52 1.13
C THR A 329 15.89 -24.11 1.72
N GLN A 330 16.83 -23.65 2.53
CA GLN A 330 16.81 -22.28 3.10
C GLN A 330 16.90 -21.20 2.02
N GLN A 331 17.70 -21.41 0.98
CA GLN A 331 17.81 -20.47 -0.14
C GLN A 331 16.51 -20.42 -0.96
N ALA A 332 15.91 -21.57 -1.23
CA ALA A 332 14.61 -21.66 -1.91
C ALA A 332 13.52 -20.98 -1.07
N LEU A 333 13.46 -21.25 0.23
CA LEU A 333 12.52 -20.63 1.16
C LEU A 333 12.68 -19.10 1.17
N LYS A 334 13.91 -18.60 1.32
CA LYS A 334 14.21 -17.17 1.30
C LYS A 334 13.76 -16.51 0.00
N ARG A 335 14.04 -17.14 -1.15
CA ARG A 335 13.62 -16.62 -2.46
C ARG A 335 12.11 -16.52 -2.56
N ASN A 336 11.39 -17.62 -2.29
CA ASN A 336 9.93 -17.65 -2.36
C ASN A 336 9.26 -16.66 -1.40
N ILE A 337 9.79 -16.48 -0.18
CA ILE A 337 9.30 -15.48 0.76
C ILE A 337 9.48 -14.06 0.21
N LEU A 338 10.65 -13.74 -0.33
CA LEU A 338 10.92 -12.39 -0.88
C LEU A 338 10.07 -12.13 -2.12
N ASP A 339 9.96 -13.10 -3.03
CA ASP A 339 9.14 -12.99 -4.24
C ASP A 339 7.66 -12.76 -3.86
N LEU A 340 7.16 -13.46 -2.85
CA LEU A 340 5.79 -13.29 -2.36
C LEU A 340 5.58 -11.95 -1.66
N ILE A 341 6.52 -11.51 -0.79
CA ILE A 341 6.42 -10.24 -0.06
C ILE A 341 6.44 -9.05 -1.03
N TYR A 342 7.29 -9.09 -2.06
CA TYR A 342 7.44 -8.00 -3.03
C TYR A 342 6.50 -8.09 -4.24
N ALA A 343 5.61 -9.08 -4.28
CA ALA A 343 4.62 -9.20 -5.33
C ALA A 343 3.64 -8.01 -5.35
N ASP A 344 3.26 -7.61 -6.56
CA ASP A 344 2.30 -6.53 -6.81
C ASP A 344 0.90 -7.01 -6.46
N ARG A 345 0.29 -6.43 -5.42
CA ARG A 345 -1.06 -6.77 -4.98
C ARG A 345 -2.06 -5.70 -5.34
N VAL A 346 -3.22 -6.16 -5.77
CA VAL A 346 -4.39 -5.30 -5.99
C VAL A 346 -4.98 -4.95 -4.63
N VAL A 347 -5.08 -3.64 -4.36
CA VAL A 347 -5.72 -3.12 -3.15
C VAL A 347 -7.23 -3.19 -3.31
N ILE A 348 -7.91 -3.71 -2.29
CA ILE A 348 -9.38 -3.84 -2.29
C ILE A 348 -10.00 -3.16 -1.06
N PRO A 349 -11.21 -2.59 -1.19
CA PRO A 349 -11.92 -2.06 -0.04
C PRO A 349 -12.37 -3.20 0.87
N ARG A 350 -12.10 -3.05 2.17
CA ARG A 350 -12.51 -3.99 3.22
C ARG A 350 -14.03 -4.16 3.21
N LYS A 351 -14.48 -5.41 3.14
CA LYS A 351 -15.91 -5.77 3.21
C LYS A 351 -16.11 -6.77 4.34
N THR A 352 -16.99 -6.43 5.29
CA THR A 352 -17.37 -7.37 6.35
C THR A 352 -18.41 -8.35 5.80
N VAL A 353 -18.25 -9.62 6.12
CA VAL A 353 -19.17 -10.69 5.72
C VAL A 353 -19.80 -11.33 6.95
N LYS A 354 -20.99 -11.89 6.77
CA LYS A 354 -21.69 -12.61 7.84
C LYS A 354 -20.87 -13.84 8.25
N HIS A 355 -20.83 -14.12 9.54
CA HIS A 355 -20.15 -15.30 10.09
C HIS A 355 -18.65 -15.38 9.73
N ALA A 356 -17.99 -14.22 9.54
CA ALA A 356 -16.57 -14.14 9.21
C ALA A 356 -15.68 -14.89 10.22
N ASN A 357 -16.07 -14.86 11.50
CA ASN A 357 -15.36 -15.47 12.62
C ASN A 357 -15.91 -16.84 13.05
N VAL A 358 -16.72 -17.51 12.22
CA VAL A 358 -17.32 -18.81 12.55
C VAL A 358 -16.89 -19.86 11.53
N TRP A 359 -16.25 -20.92 12.02
CA TRP A 359 -15.83 -22.04 11.18
C TRP A 359 -17.00 -22.84 10.60
N GLY A 360 -16.79 -23.43 9.42
CA GLY A 360 -17.72 -24.32 8.75
C GLY A 360 -19.03 -23.67 8.28
N GLN A 361 -19.09 -22.33 8.32
CA GLN A 361 -20.19 -21.52 7.81
C GLN A 361 -19.72 -20.71 6.60
N THR A 362 -19.34 -21.44 5.56
CA THR A 362 -19.04 -20.93 4.22
C THR A 362 -20.19 -21.29 3.29
N ASP A 363 -20.40 -20.54 2.21
CA ASP A 363 -21.42 -20.91 1.22
C ASP A 363 -21.08 -22.29 0.64
N ASN A 364 -21.89 -23.30 0.95
CA ASN A 364 -21.67 -24.70 0.56
C ASN A 364 -21.66 -24.92 -0.96
N LYS A 365 -21.98 -23.89 -1.76
CA LYS A 365 -21.96 -23.94 -3.22
C LYS A 365 -20.58 -23.66 -3.83
N LEU A 366 -19.59 -23.27 -3.04
CA LEU A 366 -18.25 -22.97 -3.55
C LEU A 366 -17.47 -24.25 -3.82
N MET A 367 -16.88 -24.34 -5.02
CA MET A 367 -15.98 -25.44 -5.39
C MET A 367 -14.65 -25.28 -4.66
N VAL A 368 -14.23 -26.32 -3.94
CA VAL A 368 -12.96 -26.32 -3.20
C VAL A 368 -11.82 -26.73 -4.13
N LEU A 369 -10.77 -25.91 -4.17
CA LEU A 369 -9.52 -26.19 -4.87
C LEU A 369 -8.54 -26.82 -3.88
N LYS A 370 -8.04 -28.00 -4.21
CA LYS A 370 -7.06 -28.71 -3.37
C LYS A 370 -5.66 -28.55 -3.95
N PRO A 371 -4.62 -28.54 -3.09
CA PRO A 371 -3.25 -28.65 -3.53
C PRO A 371 -3.04 -29.92 -4.38
N ASN A 372 -2.16 -29.84 -5.38
CA ASN A 372 -1.81 -30.98 -6.23
C ASN A 372 -0.91 -32.00 -5.51
N VAL A 373 -0.33 -31.60 -4.38
CA VAL A 373 0.53 -32.44 -3.52
C VAL A 373 -0.25 -32.81 -2.27
N ALA A 374 -0.17 -34.07 -1.85
CA ALA A 374 -0.79 -34.53 -0.62
C ALA A 374 0.05 -34.16 0.60
N ASP A 375 -0.61 -33.80 1.70
CA ASP A 375 0.04 -33.62 3.00
C ASP A 375 0.54 -34.96 3.55
N GLU A 376 1.72 -34.94 4.17
CA GLU A 376 2.19 -36.05 4.99
C GLU A 376 1.58 -35.97 6.40
N VAL A 377 1.43 -37.12 7.07
CA VAL A 377 0.80 -37.18 8.40
C VAL A 377 1.59 -36.40 9.46
N GLU A 378 2.90 -36.26 9.24
CA GLU A 378 3.84 -35.59 10.16
C GLU A 378 4.03 -34.10 9.84
N ASP A 379 3.38 -33.58 8.79
CA ASP A 379 3.51 -32.18 8.41
C ASP A 379 2.97 -31.23 9.48
N ILE A 380 3.81 -30.28 9.89
CA ILE A 380 3.46 -29.24 10.87
C ILE A 380 2.58 -28.17 10.20
N TRP A 381 2.87 -27.85 8.94
CA TRP A 381 2.17 -26.85 8.14
C TRP A 381 1.44 -27.54 6.98
N PRO A 382 0.20 -28.04 7.18
CA PRO A 382 -0.57 -28.66 6.11
C PRO A 382 -0.85 -27.65 4.99
N LEU A 383 -0.91 -28.10 3.76
CA LEU A 383 -1.14 -27.24 2.61
C LEU A 383 -2.56 -26.69 2.59
N HIS A 384 -2.68 -25.40 2.27
CA HIS A 384 -3.93 -24.68 2.29
C HIS A 384 -4.82 -25.04 1.11
N TRP A 385 -6.10 -25.25 1.42
CA TRP A 385 -7.14 -25.40 0.41
C TRP A 385 -7.72 -24.05 0.07
N PHE A 386 -8.12 -23.86 -1.18
CA PHE A 386 -8.75 -22.61 -1.63
C PHE A 386 -10.15 -22.87 -2.19
N VAL A 387 -10.78 -21.83 -2.70
CA VAL A 387 -12.08 -21.91 -3.35
C VAL A 387 -12.00 -21.33 -4.74
N LYS A 388 -12.71 -21.93 -5.70
CA LYS A 388 -12.90 -21.33 -7.02
C LYS A 388 -13.82 -20.13 -6.84
N LEU A 389 -13.24 -18.95 -6.98
CA LEU A 389 -13.99 -17.71 -7.01
C LEU A 389 -14.83 -17.69 -8.29
N LYS A 390 -16.04 -17.14 -8.19
CA LYS A 390 -16.79 -16.81 -9.40
C LYS A 390 -15.97 -15.78 -10.15
N GLN A 391 -15.84 -15.94 -11.46
CA GLN A 391 -15.32 -14.83 -12.24
C GLN A 391 -16.23 -13.64 -11.95
N SER A 392 -15.66 -12.50 -11.57
CA SER A 392 -16.43 -11.27 -11.62
C SER A 392 -16.92 -11.17 -13.05
N ASP A 393 -18.23 -11.02 -13.26
CA ASP A 393 -18.80 -10.63 -14.54
C ASP A 393 -18.20 -9.27 -14.92
N LYS A 394 -16.95 -9.24 -15.40
CA LYS A 394 -16.35 -8.06 -16.04
C LYS A 394 -17.16 -7.71 -17.27
N PHE A 395 -17.85 -8.72 -17.82
CA PHE A 395 -18.65 -8.71 -19.02
C PHE A 395 -20.06 -9.19 -18.68
N SER A 396 -21.08 -8.46 -19.11
CA SER A 396 -22.50 -8.85 -18.96
C SER A 396 -22.73 -10.23 -19.61
N GLU A 397 -23.67 -11.03 -19.09
CA GLU A 397 -24.12 -12.27 -19.77
C GLU A 397 -24.57 -12.01 -21.22
N ASP A 398 -24.98 -10.77 -21.53
CA ASP A 398 -25.45 -10.34 -22.85
C ASP A 398 -24.32 -10.03 -23.85
N VAL A 399 -23.05 -10.11 -23.46
CA VAL A 399 -21.91 -9.74 -24.34
C VAL A 399 -21.85 -10.54 -25.66
N PRO A 400 -22.08 -11.87 -25.70
CA PRO A 400 -22.14 -12.60 -26.96
C PRO A 400 -23.23 -12.07 -27.90
N THR A 401 -24.43 -11.86 -27.37
CA THR A 401 -25.59 -11.37 -28.13
C THR A 401 -25.37 -9.94 -28.59
N ASN A 402 -24.85 -9.07 -27.71
CA ASN A 402 -24.53 -7.68 -28.04
C ASN A 402 -23.47 -7.58 -29.14
N LEU A 403 -22.43 -8.41 -29.11
CA LEU A 403 -21.39 -8.43 -30.16
C LEU A 403 -21.93 -8.94 -31.51
N ASP A 404 -22.81 -9.94 -31.50
CA ASP A 404 -23.47 -10.45 -32.69
C ASP A 404 -24.42 -9.41 -33.29
N ASP A 405 -25.25 -8.77 -32.46
CA ASP A 405 -26.14 -7.67 -32.88
C ASP A 405 -25.33 -6.50 -33.49
N MET A 406 -24.21 -6.11 -32.87
CA MET A 406 -23.33 -5.06 -33.38
C MET A 406 -22.69 -5.43 -34.73
N ASP A 407 -22.25 -6.68 -34.92
CA ASP A 407 -21.67 -7.15 -36.19
C ASP A 407 -22.75 -7.25 -37.29
N GLN A 408 -23.95 -7.71 -36.95
CA GLN A 408 -25.09 -7.75 -37.88
C GLN A 408 -25.56 -6.34 -38.28
N MET A 409 -25.62 -5.38 -37.35
CA MET A 409 -25.92 -3.97 -37.66
C MET A 409 -24.81 -3.36 -38.52
N ALA A 410 -23.54 -3.62 -38.22
CA ALA A 410 -22.41 -3.12 -39.01
C ALA A 410 -22.41 -3.67 -40.45
N ARG A 411 -22.92 -4.88 -40.67
CA ARG A 411 -23.09 -5.52 -41.99
C ARG A 411 -24.40 -5.18 -42.70
N ASN A 412 -25.22 -4.30 -42.15
CA ASN A 412 -26.55 -3.94 -42.65
C ASN A 412 -27.52 -5.15 -42.75
N MET A 413 -27.35 -6.18 -41.92
CA MET A 413 -28.23 -7.34 -41.89
C MET A 413 -29.50 -7.08 -41.07
N ILE A 414 -29.40 -6.22 -40.05
CA ILE A 414 -30.53 -5.75 -39.23
C ILE A 414 -30.57 -4.22 -39.22
N PRO A 415 -31.76 -3.60 -39.08
CA PRO A 415 -31.90 -2.15 -39.07
C PRO A 415 -31.16 -1.55 -37.88
N MET A 416 -30.42 -0.45 -38.14
CA MET A 416 -29.65 0.21 -37.10
C MET A 416 -30.57 0.81 -36.03
N GLN A 417 -30.26 0.48 -34.78
CA GLN A 417 -30.87 1.06 -33.59
C GLN A 417 -29.76 1.50 -32.65
N GLN A 418 -30.06 2.44 -31.76
CA GLN A 418 -29.11 2.86 -30.73
C GLN A 418 -28.68 1.64 -29.91
N ILE A 419 -27.36 1.40 -29.83
CA ILE A 419 -26.79 0.26 -29.13
C ILE A 419 -25.60 0.69 -28.28
N GLU A 420 -25.53 0.18 -27.04
CA GLU A 420 -24.38 0.34 -26.15
C GLU A 420 -23.51 -0.91 -26.25
N CYS A 421 -22.20 -0.73 -26.43
CA CYS A 421 -21.26 -1.83 -26.41
C CYS A 421 -21.04 -2.33 -24.97
N CYS A 422 -21.36 -3.59 -24.68
CA CYS A 422 -21.16 -4.18 -23.36
C CYS A 422 -19.68 -4.30 -22.94
N LEU A 423 -18.74 -4.33 -23.91
CA LEU A 423 -17.29 -4.34 -23.63
C LEU A 423 -16.74 -2.94 -23.34
N CYS A 424 -17.25 -1.93 -24.04
CA CYS A 424 -16.67 -0.60 -24.08
C CYS A 424 -17.43 0.46 -23.28
N ARG A 425 -18.72 0.20 -22.98
CA ARG A 425 -19.68 1.17 -22.41
C ARG A 425 -19.83 2.44 -23.25
N GLU A 426 -19.66 2.29 -24.56
CA GLU A 426 -19.78 3.36 -25.54
C GLU A 426 -21.07 3.17 -26.35
N VAL A 427 -21.82 4.25 -26.55
CA VAL A 427 -23.12 4.24 -27.24
C VAL A 427 -22.92 4.68 -28.68
N SER A 428 -23.42 3.88 -29.63
CA SER A 428 -23.42 4.21 -31.06
C SER A 428 -24.82 4.61 -31.53
N PHE A 429 -24.93 5.74 -32.21
CA PHE A 429 -26.18 6.30 -32.75
C PHE A 429 -26.27 6.18 -34.27
N THR A 430 -25.17 5.89 -34.96
CA THR A 430 -25.16 5.64 -36.40
C THR A 430 -24.34 4.41 -36.80
N ILE A 431 -24.62 3.85 -38.00
CA ILE A 431 -23.85 2.74 -38.58
C ILE A 431 -22.37 3.11 -38.74
N TYR A 432 -22.09 4.38 -39.04
CA TYR A 432 -20.72 4.87 -39.23
C TYR A 432 -19.93 4.88 -37.90
N GLU A 433 -20.54 5.39 -36.83
CA GLU A 433 -19.98 5.34 -35.47
C GLU A 433 -19.73 3.91 -35.01
N LEU A 434 -20.70 3.01 -35.25
CA LEU A 434 -20.57 1.60 -34.89
C LEU A 434 -19.39 0.92 -35.61
N ARG A 435 -19.21 1.17 -36.90
CA ARG A 435 -18.08 0.61 -37.67
C ARG A 435 -16.73 1.16 -37.20
N LEU A 436 -16.65 2.45 -36.89
CA LEU A 436 -15.44 3.06 -36.32
C LEU A 436 -15.13 2.48 -34.94
N HIS A 437 -16.15 2.32 -34.10
CA HIS A 437 -16.02 1.72 -32.78
C HIS A 437 -15.50 0.28 -32.87
N LEU A 438 -16.11 -0.57 -33.72
CA LEU A 438 -15.66 -1.96 -33.93
C LEU A 438 -14.23 -2.04 -34.50
N ALA A 439 -13.80 -1.05 -35.28
CA ALA A 439 -12.45 -0.98 -35.82
C ALA A 439 -11.42 -0.36 -34.85
N SER A 440 -11.86 0.20 -33.73
CA SER A 440 -10.96 0.87 -32.77
C SER A 440 -10.03 -0.13 -32.06
N GLU A 441 -8.79 0.28 -31.81
CA GLU A 441 -7.81 -0.55 -31.09
C GLU A 441 -8.29 -0.90 -29.67
N THR A 442 -9.00 0.03 -29.02
CA THR A 442 -9.58 -0.17 -27.68
C THR A 442 -10.64 -1.26 -27.66
N HIS A 443 -11.52 -1.31 -28.66
CA HIS A 443 -12.52 -2.37 -28.79
C HIS A 443 -11.86 -3.71 -29.13
N GLN A 444 -10.93 -3.74 -30.08
CA GLN A 444 -10.22 -4.96 -30.48
C GLN A 444 -9.44 -5.60 -29.31
N GLN A 445 -8.81 -4.78 -28.48
CA GLN A 445 -8.12 -5.25 -27.28
C GLN A 445 -9.09 -5.88 -26.27
N ARG A 446 -10.18 -5.19 -25.93
CA ARG A 446 -11.19 -5.73 -24.98
C ARG A 446 -11.90 -6.97 -25.53
N LYS A 447 -12.12 -7.03 -26.85
CA LYS A 447 -12.66 -8.21 -27.52
C LYS A 447 -11.69 -9.38 -27.45
N ALA A 448 -10.38 -9.14 -27.65
CA ALA A 448 -9.36 -10.18 -27.49
C ALA A 448 -9.27 -10.67 -26.04
N GLU A 449 -9.35 -9.78 -25.05
CA GLU A 449 -9.42 -10.15 -23.62
C GLU A 449 -10.65 -11.01 -23.30
N TYR A 450 -11.81 -10.67 -23.87
CA TYR A 450 -13.03 -11.47 -23.74
C TYR A 450 -12.90 -12.84 -24.41
N MET A 451 -12.39 -12.92 -25.65
CA MET A 451 -12.19 -14.21 -26.33
C MET A 451 -11.17 -15.10 -25.61
N ALA A 452 -10.10 -14.51 -25.08
CA ALA A 452 -9.12 -15.23 -24.26
C ALA A 452 -9.73 -15.78 -22.95
N SER A 453 -10.71 -15.08 -22.37
CA SER A 453 -11.44 -15.58 -21.20
C SER A 453 -12.29 -16.82 -21.52
N LEU A 454 -12.86 -16.90 -22.74
CA LEU A 454 -13.66 -18.04 -23.19
C LEU A 454 -12.79 -19.26 -23.58
N GLU A 455 -11.59 -19.05 -24.14
CA GLU A 455 -10.67 -20.14 -24.51
C GLU A 455 -10.08 -20.85 -23.29
N TYR A 456 -9.98 -20.17 -22.15
CA TYR A 456 -9.57 -20.78 -20.89
C TYR A 456 -10.65 -21.75 -20.37
N ASP A 457 -11.93 -21.40 -20.52
CA ASP A 457 -13.05 -22.26 -20.12
C ASP A 457 -13.15 -23.55 -20.95
N ALA A 458 -12.69 -23.55 -22.21
CA ALA A 458 -12.75 -24.72 -23.10
C ALA A 458 -11.66 -25.77 -22.83
N LYS A 459 -10.52 -25.39 -22.22
CA LYS A 459 -9.42 -26.30 -21.89
C LYS A 459 -9.60 -27.04 -20.56
N ASP A 460 -10.59 -26.66 -19.75
CA ASP A 460 -10.92 -27.28 -18.47
C ASP A 460 -11.99 -28.40 -18.60
N PHE A 461 -12.34 -28.79 -19.82
CA PHE A 461 -13.29 -29.87 -20.12
C PHE A 461 -12.66 -31.18 -20.64
N ASP A 462 -11.33 -31.25 -20.77
CA ASP A 462 -10.60 -32.48 -21.15
C ASP A 462 -9.67 -33.01 -20.04
#